data_AF-A0A0P1AEN0-F1
#
_entry.id   AF-A0A0P1AEN0-F1
#
_cell.length_a   1.000
_cell.length_b   1.000
_cell.length_c   1.000
_cell.angle_alpha   90.00
_cell.angle_beta   90.00
_cell.angle_gamma   90.00
#
_symmetry.space_group_name_H-M   'P 1'
#
loop_
_entity.id
_entity.type
_entity.pdbx_description
1 polymer ?
#
loop_
_entity_poly.entity_id
_entity_poly.type
_entity_poly.pdbx_seq_one_letter_code
_entity_poly.pdbx_strand_id
1 'polypeptide(L)' 'MRCKFHIPLIYGRHGDPSLEEGKGILICKIMQGNRTLFCLITYVYPTLSARAVPQSKEFCKTH' A
#
# COMPACT_ATOMS: atom_id res chain seq x y z
N MET A 1 6.25 8.44 -10.98
CA MET A 1 5.67 7.63 -9.89
C MET A 1 6.34 8.03 -8.58
N ARG A 2 5.59 8.42 -7.54
CA ARG A 2 6.17 8.79 -6.23
C ARG A 2 5.97 7.63 -5.26
N CYS A 3 7.07 7.05 -4.79
CA CYS A 3 7.05 5.93 -3.84
C CYS A 3 7.42 6.40 -2.43
N LYS A 4 6.77 5.79 -1.44
CA LYS A 4 7.03 6.00 -0.01
C LYS A 4 7.37 4.65 0.59
N PHE A 5 8.45 4.64 1.37
CA PHE A 5 8.98 3.47 2.05
C PHE A 5 8.75 3.63 3.54
N HIS A 6 8.01 2.69 4.13
CA HIS A 6 7.72 2.66 5.55
C HIS A 6 7.65 1.19 5.98
N ILE A 7 8.81 0.58 6.22
CA ILE A 7 8.94 -0.85 6.54
C ILE A 7 7.91 -1.25 7.61
N PRO A 8 7.10 -2.30 7.38
CA PRO A 8 7.18 -3.30 6.31
C PRO A 8 6.37 -2.99 5.03
N LEU A 9 5.95 -1.74 4.84
CA LEU A 9 4.99 -1.30 3.85
C LEU A 9 5.63 -0.33 2.83
N ILE A 10 5.43 -0.62 1.55
CA ILE A 10 5.87 0.20 0.41
C ILE A 10 4.63 0.57 -0.36
N TYR A 11 4.45 1.85 -0.68
CA TYR A 11 3.31 2.28 -1.48
C TYR A 11 3.71 3.39 -2.42
N GLY A 12 3.06 3.43 -3.58
CA GLY A 12 3.37 4.38 -4.62
C GLY A 12 2.12 4.83 -5.36
N ARG A 13 2.22 6.01 -5.96
CA ARG A 13 1.17 6.57 -6.80
C ARG A 13 1.73 6.95 -8.16
N HIS A 14 0.97 6.63 -9.20
CA HIS A 14 1.21 6.98 -10.59
C HIS A 14 0.00 7.73 -11.14
N GLY A 15 0.22 8.90 -11.73
CA GLY A 15 -0.83 9.77 -12.25
C GLY A 15 -0.49 11.23 -11.98
N ASP A 16 -1.17 12.12 -12.69
CA ASP A 16 -1.05 13.56 -12.50
C ASP A 16 -1.75 13.95 -11.17
N PRO A 17 -1.07 14.63 -10.23
CA PRO A 17 -1.69 15.10 -9.00
C PRO A 17 -2.85 16.10 -9.20
N SER A 18 -2.91 16.76 -10.36
CA SER A 18 -3.97 17.70 -10.74
C SER A 18 -5.21 17.01 -11.31
N LEU A 19 -5.09 15.74 -11.68
CA LEU A 19 -6.20 14.91 -12.11
C LEU A 19 -6.69 14.07 -10.91
N GLU A 20 -8.00 14.01 -10.73
CA GLU A 20 -8.64 13.13 -9.73
C GLU A 20 -8.36 11.65 -10.03
N GLU A 21 -7.99 11.31 -11.27
CA GLU A 21 -7.61 9.97 -11.69
C GLU A 21 -6.13 9.67 -11.42
N GLY A 22 -5.89 8.55 -10.74
CA GLY A 22 -4.55 8.07 -10.48
C GLY A 22 -4.56 6.61 -10.04
N LYS A 23 -3.47 5.88 -10.33
CA LYS A 23 -3.28 4.49 -9.93
C LYS A 23 -2.37 4.44 -8.71
N GLY A 24 -2.78 3.70 -7.70
CA GLY A 24 -1.98 3.42 -6.53
C GLY A 24 -1.60 1.94 -6.44
N ILE A 25 -0.42 1.70 -5.88
CA ILE A 25 0.06 0.37 -5.52
C ILE A 25 0.52 0.39 -4.06
N LEU A 26 0.27 -0.70 -3.36
CA LEU A 26 0.73 -0.93 -2.00
C LEU A 26 1.20 -2.37 -1.88
N ILE A 27 2.36 -2.55 -1.29
CA ILE A 27 2.94 -3.86 -0.95
C ILE A 27 3.25 -3.83 0.55
N CYS A 28 2.88 -4.87 1.27
CA CYS A 28 3.40 -5.10 2.62
C CYS A 28 3.94 -6.52 2.76
N LYS A 29 5.00 -6.63 3.59
CA LYS A 29 5.62 -7.90 3.98
C LYS A 29 5.20 -8.24 5.41
N ILE A 30 4.79 -9.48 5.64
CA ILE A 30 4.40 -10.00 6.94
C ILE A 30 5.24 -11.24 7.24
N MET A 31 5.69 -11.38 8.48
CA MET A 31 6.46 -12.54 8.94
C MET A 31 5.63 -13.33 9.96
N GLN A 32 5.15 -14.51 9.54
CA GLN A 32 4.40 -15.44 10.38
C GLN A 32 5.24 -16.67 10.71
N GLY A 33 5.93 -16.65 11.85
CA GLY A 33 6.89 -17.68 12.21
C GLY A 33 7.96 -17.80 11.13
N ASN A 34 8.03 -18.97 10.47
CA ASN A 34 8.98 -19.22 9.36
C ASN A 34 8.43 -18.88 7.97
N ARG A 35 7.20 -18.35 7.86
CA ARG A 35 6.57 -17.98 6.59
C ARG A 35 6.65 -16.48 6.37
N THR A 36 7.02 -16.07 5.16
CA THR A 36 6.89 -14.68 4.72
C THR A 36 5.66 -14.57 3.83
N LEU A 37 4.72 -13.70 4.20
CA LEU A 37 3.56 -13.36 3.40
C LEU A 37 3.77 -11.98 2.77
N PHE A 38 3.23 -11.81 1.56
CA PHE A 38 3.19 -10.52 0.88
C PHE A 38 1.75 -10.20 0.51
N CYS A 39 1.29 -8.99 0.80
CA CYS A 39 0.00 -8.50 0.34
C CYS A 39 0.23 -7.35 -0.66
N LEU A 40 -0.43 -7.44 -1.81
CA LEU A 40 -0.37 -6.48 -2.90
C LEU A 40 -1.77 -5.92 -3.13
N ILE A 41 -1.89 -4.60 -3.14
CA ILE A 41 -3.14 -3.91 -3.45
C ILE A 41 -2.88 -2.92 -4.58
N THR A 42 -3.74 -2.94 -5.60
CA THR A 42 -3.84 -1.92 -6.64
C THR A 42 -5.19 -1.24 -6.56
N TYR A 43 -5.23 0.08 -6.72
CA TYR A 43 -6.48 0.83 -6.70
C TYR A 43 -6.44 2.00 -7.68
N VAL A 44 -7.62 2.39 -8.15
CA VAL A 44 -7.84 3.61 -8.91
C VAL A 44 -8.35 4.67 -7.93
N TYR A 45 -7.98 5.92 -8.15
CA TYR A 45 -8.22 7.08 -7.31
C TYR A 45 -7.26 7.25 -6.12
N PRO A 46 -6.52 8.37 -6.08
CA PRO A 46 -5.73 8.85 -4.95
C PRO A 46 -6.33 8.67 -3.56
N THR A 47 -7.63 8.94 -3.42
CA THR A 47 -8.34 9.02 -2.13
C THR A 47 -8.44 7.66 -1.44
N LEU A 48 -8.44 6.57 -2.21
CA LEU A 48 -8.46 5.22 -1.66
C LEU A 48 -7.16 4.88 -0.93
N SER A 49 -6.03 5.50 -1.28
CA SER A 49 -4.74 5.29 -0.58
C SER A 49 -4.81 5.66 0.90
N ALA A 50 -5.59 6.70 1.25
CA ALA A 50 -5.76 7.16 2.62
C ALA A 50 -6.46 6.12 3.52
N ARG A 51 -7.22 5.20 2.93
CA ARG A 51 -7.88 4.08 3.64
C ARG A 51 -7.08 2.79 3.54
N ALA A 52 -6.56 2.47 2.35
CA ALA A 52 -5.84 1.23 2.09
C ALA A 52 -4.55 1.12 2.93
N VAL A 53 -3.82 2.23 3.13
CA VAL A 53 -2.58 2.24 3.91
C VAL A 53 -2.85 1.92 5.39
N PRO A 54 -3.75 2.62 6.12
CA PRO A 54 -4.09 2.26 7.51
C PRO A 54 -4.60 0.82 7.66
N GLN A 55 -5.48 0.37 6.77
CA GLN A 55 -6.02 -1.00 6.81
C GLN A 55 -4.92 -2.05 6.63
N SER A 56 -4.00 -1.83 5.68
CA SER A 56 -2.88 -2.73 5.45
C SER A 56 -1.89 -2.72 6.62
N LYS A 57 -1.68 -1.57 7.26
CA LYS A 57 -0.87 -1.48 8.49
C LYS A 57 -1.48 -2.31 9.62
N GLU A 58 -2.79 -2.22 9.81
CA GLU A 58 -3.48 -3.01 10.84
C GLU A 58 -3.45 -4.50 10.53
N PHE A 59 -3.61 -4.87 9.26
CA PHE A 59 -3.43 -6.25 8.81
C PHE A 59 -2.02 -6.77 9.13
N CYS A 60 -0.97 -5.98 8.89
CA CYS A 60 0.42 -6.37 9.22
C CYS A 60 0.72 -6.49 10.71
N LYS A 61 -0.10 -5.91 11.59
CA LYS A 61 0.07 -6.02 13.06
C LYS A 61 -0.65 -7.22 13.63
N THR A 62 -1.74 -7.62 12.98
CA THR A 62 -2.63 -8.70 13.44
C THR A 62 -2.23 -10.07 12.89
N HIS A 63 -1.32 -10.08 11.91
CA HIS A 63 -0.83 -11.24 11.17
C HIS A 63 0.68 -11.17 11.10
#